data_AF-A0AAV9C7B0-F1
#
_entry.id   AF-A0AAV9C7B0-F1
#
_cell.length_a   1.000
_cell.length_b   1.000
_cell.length_c   1.000
_cell.angle_alpha   90.00
_cell.angle_beta   90.00
_cell.angle_gamma   90.00
#
_symmetry.space_group_name_H-M   'P 1'
#
loop_
_entity.id
_entity.type
_entity.pdbx_description
1 polymer ?
#
loop_
_entity_poly.entity_id
_entity_poly.type
_entity_poly.pdbx_seq_one_letter_code
_entity_poly.pdbx_strand_id
1 'polypeptide(L)'
;MKAHKRNPSWLSLLLVAAITAFMDPTFAQTTTAAAAYVPAEKIFLNCGASSKGNQTSQDGLNWEADFGSGYAAGIQKTVSATPSTQDPSIPTIPYMTARIFQPPYTYSFPVTPGRKFVRLHFYPSNFTDPKFVASDSFFSVSVGPYTLLNNFSALLTAQATDNNYVIKEFSVNISSNTLNLMFTPSPAKKKAFAFVNGIEIVPMPQIFVQDDVFRQPLIVGTTSTLMISEHMALETVARLNVGGLRVSPVEDSGLYREWDDDSLYMYGAAVGVTYPKDPNVTIKYPDTVPEYIAPPLVYGTARSMGPNAFVNLNYNLTWIVTVDAGFYYLVRLHFCEIAYPVTKVNMRVFDIFINNMTAVQGFDVIAYTNQAGLGVPIYLDFIVLFPNTSASPQQDLWVALHPDISSKPVYYDAELNGLEIFKLNDSTGNLAGPNPSVKLMVYQSKQEGEQKNHNRHFFTIEIGLPAAVLFILLL
;
A
#
# COMPACT_ATOMS: atom_id res chain seq x y z
N MET A 1 11.18 -63.49 58.93
CA MET A 1 11.21 -64.33 57.71
C MET A 1 9.90 -64.14 56.95
N LYS A 2 10.00 -63.67 55.70
CA LYS A 2 9.07 -63.79 54.53
C LYS A 2 7.63 -63.26 54.67
N ALA A 3 6.94 -62.72 53.66
CA ALA A 3 7.17 -62.20 52.28
C ALA A 3 5.74 -61.84 51.75
N HIS A 4 5.49 -60.68 51.10
CA HIS A 4 5.12 -60.51 49.66
C HIS A 4 3.84 -61.23 49.15
N LYS A 5 3.00 -60.75 48.21
CA LYS A 5 2.87 -59.54 47.36
C LYS A 5 1.60 -59.75 46.47
N ARG A 6 1.00 -58.64 46.01
CA ARG A 6 0.39 -58.35 44.67
C ARG A 6 -0.94 -59.00 44.17
N ASN A 7 -1.95 -58.13 43.97
CA ASN A 7 -2.79 -57.80 42.77
C ASN A 7 -2.51 -58.53 41.43
N PRO A 8 -3.45 -58.63 40.43
CA PRO A 8 -4.25 -57.49 39.87
C PRO A 8 -5.60 -57.73 39.10
N SER A 9 -6.25 -56.61 38.72
CA SER A 9 -7.01 -56.28 37.45
C SER A 9 -8.23 -57.11 36.99
N TRP A 10 -9.30 -56.64 36.31
CA TRP A 10 -9.78 -55.39 35.68
C TRP A 10 -11.26 -55.63 35.18
N LEU A 11 -11.94 -54.57 34.70
CA LEU A 11 -13.18 -54.49 33.88
C LEU A 11 -14.58 -54.23 34.53
N SER A 12 -14.92 -52.93 34.60
CA SER A 12 -16.08 -52.19 34.02
C SER A 12 -17.49 -52.82 33.91
N LEU A 13 -18.57 -52.14 34.39
CA LEU A 13 -19.36 -51.08 33.69
C LEU A 13 -20.74 -50.81 34.39
N LEU A 14 -21.20 -49.55 34.29
CA LEU A 14 -22.58 -49.00 34.35
C LEU A 14 -23.34 -48.82 35.69
N LEU A 15 -23.45 -47.56 36.12
CA LEU A 15 -24.67 -47.04 36.74
C LEU A 15 -24.96 -45.61 36.22
N VAL A 16 -26.17 -45.41 35.72
CA VAL A 16 -26.74 -44.15 35.25
C VAL A 16 -27.15 -43.31 36.45
N ALA A 17 -26.74 -42.04 36.50
CA ALA A 17 -27.28 -41.06 37.44
C ALA A 17 -27.72 -39.80 36.67
N ALA A 18 -29.00 -39.48 36.81
CA ALA A 18 -29.63 -38.28 36.30
C ALA A 18 -29.18 -37.05 37.10
N ILE A 19 -28.67 -36.03 36.41
CA ILE A 19 -28.51 -34.67 36.94
C ILE A 19 -29.36 -33.75 36.08
N THR A 20 -30.35 -33.14 36.73
CA THR A 20 -31.17 -32.06 36.21
C THR A 20 -30.28 -30.87 35.84
N ALA A 21 -30.22 -30.54 34.55
CA ALA A 21 -29.59 -29.32 34.06
C ALA A 21 -30.44 -28.12 34.47
N PHE A 22 -29.88 -27.24 35.31
CA PHE A 22 -30.24 -25.83 35.30
C PHE A 22 -29.85 -25.29 33.91
N MET A 23 -30.84 -24.91 33.11
CA MET A 23 -30.59 -24.11 31.91
C MET A 23 -30.24 -22.70 32.37
N ASP A 24 -28.94 -22.46 32.56
CA ASP A 24 -28.40 -21.12 32.51
C ASP A 24 -28.69 -20.57 31.10
N PRO A 25 -29.32 -19.40 30.93
CA PRO A 25 -29.46 -18.82 29.61
C PRO A 25 -28.04 -18.54 29.14
N THR A 26 -27.60 -19.29 28.14
CA THR A 26 -26.36 -19.00 27.41
C THR A 26 -26.43 -17.54 27.02
N PHE A 27 -25.63 -16.71 27.68
CA PHE A 27 -25.30 -15.39 27.22
C PHE A 27 -24.63 -15.63 25.87
N ALA A 28 -25.43 -15.57 24.81
CA ALA A 28 -24.91 -15.50 23.47
C ALA A 28 -24.09 -14.21 23.49
N GLN A 29 -22.78 -14.34 23.69
CA GLN A 29 -21.84 -13.33 23.25
C GLN A 29 -22.09 -13.22 21.76
N THR A 30 -22.93 -12.25 21.40
CA THR A 30 -22.79 -11.57 20.12
C THR A 30 -21.36 -11.06 20.12
N THR A 31 -20.46 -11.83 19.52
CA THR A 31 -19.26 -11.27 18.92
C THR A 31 -19.80 -10.26 17.92
N THR A 32 -19.93 -9.01 18.35
CA THR A 32 -20.07 -7.90 17.42
C THR A 32 -18.84 -8.00 16.54
N ALA A 33 -19.03 -8.49 15.32
CA ALA A 33 -18.04 -8.30 14.28
C ALA A 33 -17.72 -6.81 14.27
N ALA A 34 -16.43 -6.49 14.33
CA ALA A 34 -15.88 -5.16 14.13
C ALA A 34 -16.71 -4.42 13.07
N ALA A 35 -17.23 -3.25 13.41
CA ALA A 35 -18.13 -2.54 12.51
C ALA A 35 -17.29 -1.82 11.46
N ALA A 36 -16.91 -2.55 10.41
CA ALA A 36 -16.36 -1.97 9.20
C ALA A 36 -17.22 -0.79 8.72
N TYR A 37 -16.59 0.22 8.14
CA TYR A 37 -17.35 1.35 7.60
C TYR A 37 -18.31 0.86 6.51
N VAL A 38 -19.55 1.32 6.54
CA VAL A 38 -20.56 0.99 5.52
C VAL A 38 -20.81 2.25 4.68
N PRO A 39 -20.26 2.33 3.46
CA PRO A 39 -20.50 3.47 2.59
C PRO A 39 -21.97 3.62 2.22
N ALA A 40 -22.49 4.84 2.26
CA ALA A 40 -23.88 5.14 1.91
C ALA A 40 -24.21 4.81 0.43
N GLU A 41 -23.25 5.07 -0.45
CA GLU A 41 -23.25 4.68 -1.85
C GLU A 41 -21.88 4.14 -2.22
N LYS A 42 -21.77 3.22 -3.18
CA LYS A 42 -20.47 2.80 -3.73
C LYS A 42 -20.64 2.58 -5.22
N ILE A 43 -19.83 3.28 -6.01
CA ILE A 43 -19.93 3.24 -7.46
C ILE A 43 -18.63 2.63 -7.98
N PHE A 44 -18.74 1.50 -8.66
CA PHE A 44 -17.65 0.86 -9.40
C PHE A 44 -18.08 0.82 -10.86
N LEU A 45 -17.44 1.61 -11.71
CA LEU A 45 -17.83 1.79 -13.10
C LEU A 45 -16.80 1.15 -14.03
N ASN A 46 -17.19 0.11 -14.77
CA ASN A 46 -16.37 -0.48 -15.82
C ASN A 46 -16.54 0.30 -17.13
N CYS A 47 -15.49 1.03 -17.52
CA CYS A 47 -15.52 1.96 -18.64
C CYS A 47 -15.21 1.25 -19.96
N GLY A 48 -15.99 1.52 -21.01
CA GLY A 48 -15.80 0.89 -22.31
C GLY A 48 -16.48 -0.47 -22.45
N ALA A 49 -17.25 -0.90 -21.45
CA ALA A 49 -18.06 -2.11 -21.54
C ALA A 49 -19.17 -1.91 -22.60
N SER A 50 -19.34 -2.88 -23.49
CA SER A 50 -20.23 -2.76 -24.65
C SER A 50 -21.69 -3.13 -24.37
N SER A 51 -21.96 -3.77 -23.23
CA SER A 51 -23.30 -4.16 -22.83
C SER A 51 -23.65 -3.58 -21.46
N LYS A 52 -24.87 -3.05 -21.35
CA LYS A 52 -25.42 -2.62 -20.07
C LYS A 52 -25.49 -3.79 -19.10
N GLY A 53 -25.17 -3.54 -17.83
CA GLY A 53 -25.32 -4.51 -16.76
C GLY A 53 -24.15 -4.47 -15.79
N ASN A 54 -24.25 -5.32 -14.77
CA ASN A 54 -23.19 -5.50 -13.79
C ASN A 54 -22.30 -6.68 -14.18
N GLN A 55 -21.00 -6.53 -13.95
CA GLN A 55 -19.99 -7.55 -14.12
C GLN A 55 -19.26 -7.74 -12.80
N THR A 56 -18.99 -8.99 -12.44
CA THR A 56 -18.27 -9.29 -11.20
C THR A 56 -16.77 -9.41 -11.51
N SER A 57 -15.94 -8.65 -10.80
CA SER A 57 -14.48 -8.72 -10.87
C SER A 57 -13.94 -9.95 -10.12
N GLN A 58 -12.65 -10.22 -10.29
CA GLN A 58 -11.99 -11.41 -9.72
C GLN A 58 -12.03 -11.45 -8.18
N ASP A 59 -12.05 -10.28 -7.54
CA ASP A 59 -12.19 -10.08 -6.10
C ASP A 59 -13.65 -10.05 -5.62
N GLY A 60 -14.63 -10.26 -6.52
CA GLY A 60 -16.04 -10.36 -6.18
C GLY A 60 -16.79 -9.02 -6.13
N LEU A 61 -16.17 -7.90 -6.50
CA LEU A 61 -16.85 -6.62 -6.60
C LEU A 61 -17.75 -6.55 -7.84
N ASN A 62 -18.90 -5.88 -7.72
CA ASN A 62 -19.81 -5.66 -8.83
C ASN A 62 -19.54 -4.31 -9.49
N TRP A 63 -19.11 -4.35 -10.74
CA TRP A 63 -18.84 -3.19 -11.58
C TRP A 63 -19.98 -2.97 -12.58
N GLU A 64 -20.56 -1.78 -12.60
CA GLU A 64 -21.58 -1.38 -13.57
C GLU A 64 -20.91 -0.94 -14.87
N ALA A 65 -21.42 -1.37 -16.02
CA ALA A 65 -20.96 -0.86 -17.31
C ALA A 65 -21.29 0.64 -17.47
N ASP A 66 -20.33 1.44 -17.97
CA ASP A 66 -20.60 2.85 -18.31
C ASP A 66 -21.68 3.02 -19.39
N PHE A 67 -21.76 2.07 -20.33
CA PHE A 67 -22.77 2.05 -21.37
C PHE A 67 -24.18 1.81 -20.80
N GLY A 68 -25.06 2.81 -21.00
CA GLY A 68 -26.43 2.76 -20.52
C GLY A 68 -26.58 3.00 -19.01
N SER A 69 -25.49 3.41 -18.34
CA SER A 69 -25.50 3.94 -16.98
C SER A 69 -26.09 5.36 -16.93
N GLY A 70 -26.52 5.78 -15.74
CA GLY A 70 -26.97 7.15 -15.49
C GLY A 70 -25.84 8.19 -15.45
N TYR A 71 -24.57 7.76 -15.43
CA TYR A 71 -23.42 8.63 -15.19
C TYR A 71 -22.78 9.18 -16.48
N ALA A 72 -23.06 8.53 -17.61
CA ALA A 72 -22.35 8.72 -18.87
C ALA A 72 -23.22 9.44 -19.93
N ALA A 73 -23.61 10.68 -19.65
CA ALA A 73 -24.43 11.46 -20.58
C ALA A 73 -23.70 11.73 -21.91
N GLY A 74 -24.34 11.42 -23.04
CA GLY A 74 -23.74 11.65 -24.36
C GLY A 74 -22.58 10.70 -24.71
N ILE A 75 -22.49 9.55 -24.05
CA ILE A 75 -21.44 8.53 -24.27
C ILE A 75 -21.22 8.15 -25.74
N GLN A 76 -22.24 8.28 -26.60
CA GLN A 76 -22.16 8.02 -28.05
C GLN A 76 -21.12 8.89 -28.79
N LYS A 77 -20.65 9.98 -28.17
CA LYS A 77 -19.58 10.86 -28.70
C LYS A 77 -18.17 10.37 -28.34
N THR A 78 -18.06 9.25 -27.64
CA THR A 78 -16.81 8.68 -27.13
C THR A 78 -16.60 7.27 -27.70
N VAL A 79 -15.41 6.71 -27.56
CA VAL A 79 -15.06 5.42 -28.18
C VAL A 79 -14.93 4.32 -27.13
N SER A 80 -15.59 3.18 -27.37
CA SER A 80 -15.35 1.92 -26.65
C SER A 80 -14.12 1.27 -27.24
N ALA A 81 -13.16 0.86 -26.42
CA ALA A 81 -11.96 0.22 -26.90
C ALA A 81 -11.58 -0.97 -26.02
N THR A 82 -10.91 -1.93 -26.65
CA THR A 82 -10.26 -3.06 -25.99
C THR A 82 -8.76 -3.03 -26.31
N PRO A 83 -7.90 -3.48 -25.39
CA PRO A 83 -6.48 -3.67 -25.67
C PRO A 83 -6.27 -4.58 -26.90
N SER A 84 -5.28 -4.26 -27.75
CA SER A 84 -4.92 -5.07 -28.92
C SER A 84 -4.23 -6.38 -28.54
N THR A 85 -3.56 -6.38 -27.38
CA THR A 85 -2.88 -7.53 -26.79
C THR A 85 -3.38 -7.72 -25.38
N GLN A 86 -3.65 -8.97 -25.01
CA GLN A 86 -4.08 -9.34 -23.68
C GLN A 86 -2.89 -9.90 -22.91
N ASP A 87 -2.66 -9.34 -21.73
CA ASP A 87 -1.73 -9.90 -20.75
C ASP A 87 -2.56 -10.71 -19.73
N PRO A 88 -2.34 -12.04 -19.62
CA PRO A 88 -3.12 -12.90 -18.73
C PRO A 88 -2.89 -12.61 -17.23
N SER A 89 -1.86 -11.84 -16.87
CA SER A 89 -1.63 -11.38 -15.49
C SER A 89 -2.57 -10.26 -15.06
N ILE A 90 -3.27 -9.62 -16.01
CA ILE A 90 -4.10 -8.44 -15.76
C ILE A 90 -5.55 -8.86 -15.51
N PRO A 91 -6.18 -8.40 -14.42
CA PRO A 91 -7.59 -8.66 -14.16
C PRO A 91 -8.46 -8.17 -15.31
N THR A 92 -9.44 -8.97 -15.73
CA THR A 92 -10.30 -8.61 -16.87
C THR A 92 -11.14 -7.37 -16.58
N ILE A 93 -11.71 -7.29 -15.38
CA ILE A 93 -12.52 -6.17 -14.92
C ILE A 93 -11.69 -5.35 -13.93
N PRO A 94 -11.53 -4.03 -14.12
CA PRO A 94 -12.05 -3.20 -15.22
C PRO A 94 -11.10 -3.06 -16.43
N TYR A 95 -9.94 -3.73 -16.44
CA TYR A 95 -8.82 -3.33 -17.33
C TYR A 95 -8.92 -3.76 -18.81
N MET A 96 -9.73 -4.75 -19.16
CA MET A 96 -9.83 -5.24 -20.55
C MET A 96 -10.79 -4.42 -21.43
N THR A 97 -11.43 -3.41 -20.85
CA THR A 97 -12.21 -2.40 -21.56
C THR A 97 -11.74 -1.01 -21.18
N ALA A 98 -11.81 -0.07 -22.12
CA ALA A 98 -11.54 1.33 -21.87
C ALA A 98 -12.53 2.22 -22.62
N ARG A 99 -12.83 3.37 -22.04
CA ARG A 99 -13.48 4.47 -22.75
C ARG A 99 -12.46 5.52 -23.15
N ILE A 100 -12.50 5.94 -24.41
CA ILE A 100 -11.56 6.91 -24.99
C ILE A 100 -12.29 8.21 -25.36
N PHE A 101 -11.63 9.34 -25.05
CA PHE A 101 -12.10 10.71 -25.28
C PHE A 101 -11.12 11.48 -26.17
N GLN A 102 -11.63 12.08 -27.25
CA GLN A 102 -10.86 12.96 -28.15
C GLN A 102 -11.23 14.43 -27.94
N PRO A 103 -12.51 14.80 -27.82
CA PRO A 103 -12.89 16.03 -27.14
C PRO A 103 -12.94 15.80 -25.61
N PRO A 104 -12.96 16.87 -24.81
CA PRO A 104 -13.21 16.75 -23.38
C PRO A 104 -14.55 16.08 -23.09
N TYR A 105 -14.58 15.25 -22.05
CA TYR A 105 -15.77 14.52 -21.63
C TYR A 105 -15.92 14.56 -20.11
N THR A 106 -17.15 14.59 -19.62
CA THR A 106 -17.46 14.66 -18.19
C THR A 106 -18.40 13.53 -17.82
N TYR A 107 -18.00 12.73 -16.83
CA TYR A 107 -18.93 11.87 -16.10
C TYR A 107 -19.57 12.66 -14.96
N SER A 108 -20.86 12.39 -14.69
CA SER A 108 -21.61 13.04 -13.63
C SER A 108 -22.22 11.98 -12.72
N PHE A 109 -21.77 11.95 -11.47
CA PHE A 109 -22.18 10.93 -10.50
C PHE A 109 -23.08 11.55 -9.44
N PRO A 110 -24.33 11.06 -9.25
CA PRO A 110 -25.14 11.44 -8.11
C PRO A 110 -24.49 10.87 -6.84
N VAL A 111 -24.17 11.75 -5.90
CA VAL A 111 -23.49 11.39 -4.64
C VAL A 111 -24.08 12.18 -3.49
N THR A 112 -23.93 11.68 -2.28
CA THR A 112 -24.16 12.48 -1.07
C THR A 112 -23.02 13.49 -0.88
N PRO A 113 -23.27 14.68 -0.33
CA PRO A 113 -22.19 15.59 0.05
C PRO A 113 -21.23 14.96 1.07
N GLY A 114 -19.99 15.45 1.11
CA GLY A 114 -18.93 14.99 1.99
C GLY A 114 -17.77 14.33 1.26
N ARG A 115 -16.77 13.89 2.02
CA ARG A 115 -15.51 13.35 1.51
C ARG A 115 -15.67 11.99 0.84
N LYS A 116 -15.04 11.82 -0.32
CA LYS A 116 -15.06 10.61 -1.15
C LYS A 116 -13.64 10.23 -1.56
N PHE A 117 -13.35 8.93 -1.58
CA PHE A 117 -12.30 8.40 -2.43
C PHE A 117 -12.78 8.37 -3.88
N VAL A 118 -11.93 8.85 -4.79
CA VAL A 118 -12.08 8.75 -6.25
C VAL A 118 -10.88 7.96 -6.76
N ARG A 119 -11.11 6.77 -7.31
CA ARG A 119 -10.05 5.92 -7.90
C ARG A 119 -10.20 5.84 -9.39
N LEU A 120 -9.10 6.02 -10.10
CA LEU A 120 -9.05 5.96 -11.56
C LEU A 120 -8.10 4.84 -11.97
N HIS A 121 -8.61 3.91 -12.78
CA HIS A 121 -7.89 2.73 -13.24
C HIS A 121 -7.47 2.90 -14.69
N PHE A 122 -6.19 2.69 -14.97
CA PHE A 122 -5.60 2.83 -16.30
C PHE A 122 -4.75 1.61 -16.63
N TYR A 123 -5.08 0.92 -17.72
CA TYR A 123 -4.24 -0.08 -18.36
C TYR A 123 -3.70 0.51 -19.66
N PRO A 124 -2.44 1.02 -19.67
CA PRO A 124 -1.86 1.66 -20.85
C PRO A 124 -1.45 0.60 -21.88
N SER A 125 -2.36 0.30 -22.80
CA SER A 125 -2.12 -0.60 -23.92
C SER A 125 -2.42 0.09 -25.26
N ASN A 126 -1.87 -0.43 -26.35
CA ASN A 126 -2.38 -0.09 -27.67
C ASN A 126 -3.79 -0.67 -27.79
N PHE A 127 -4.71 0.10 -28.35
CA PHE A 127 -6.08 -0.35 -28.51
C PHE A 127 -6.31 -0.95 -29.90
N THR A 128 -7.39 -1.72 -30.05
CA THR A 128 -7.74 -2.40 -31.31
C THR A 128 -7.89 -1.45 -32.50
N ASP A 129 -8.37 -0.23 -32.28
CA ASP A 129 -8.31 0.82 -33.32
C ASP A 129 -6.89 1.42 -33.33
N PRO A 130 -6.14 1.26 -34.43
CA PRO A 130 -4.73 1.67 -34.53
C PRO A 130 -4.53 3.19 -34.42
N LYS A 131 -5.60 3.99 -34.43
CA LYS A 131 -5.55 5.42 -34.12
C LYS A 131 -5.16 5.70 -32.67
N PHE A 132 -5.42 4.76 -31.75
CA PHE A 132 -5.21 4.94 -30.32
C PHE A 132 -4.02 4.14 -29.82
N VAL A 133 -2.85 4.77 -29.92
CA VAL A 133 -1.57 4.22 -29.45
C VAL A 133 -1.31 4.75 -28.05
N ALA A 134 -0.88 3.90 -27.10
CA ALA A 134 -0.70 4.27 -25.70
C ALA A 134 0.23 5.49 -25.51
N SER A 135 1.27 5.60 -26.34
CA SER A 135 2.25 6.69 -26.30
C SER A 135 1.72 8.06 -26.76
N ASP A 136 0.54 8.11 -27.38
CA ASP A 136 -0.14 9.35 -27.73
C ASP A 136 -1.07 9.84 -26.60
N SER A 137 -1.38 9.00 -25.60
CA SER A 137 -2.28 9.35 -24.49
C SER A 137 -1.64 10.31 -23.49
N PHE A 138 -2.05 11.58 -23.56
CA PHE A 138 -1.68 12.64 -22.62
C PHE A 138 -2.92 13.47 -22.31
N PHE A 139 -3.29 13.59 -21.04
CA PHE A 139 -4.53 14.26 -20.65
C PHE A 139 -4.52 14.78 -19.22
N SER A 140 -5.54 15.56 -18.90
CA SER A 140 -5.80 16.09 -17.55
C SER A 140 -7.13 15.57 -17.03
N VAL A 141 -7.24 15.46 -15.70
CA VAL A 141 -8.46 15.07 -14.99
C VAL A 141 -8.75 16.06 -13.88
N SER A 142 -9.98 16.56 -13.80
CA SER A 142 -10.41 17.50 -12.76
C SER A 142 -11.74 17.12 -12.13
N VAL A 143 -11.91 17.53 -10.87
CA VAL A 143 -13.14 17.43 -10.09
C VAL A 143 -13.33 18.74 -9.34
N GLY A 144 -14.40 19.47 -9.66
CA GLY A 144 -14.67 20.76 -9.04
C GLY A 144 -13.49 21.73 -9.20
N PRO A 145 -12.96 22.33 -8.11
CA PRO A 145 -11.79 23.21 -8.17
C PRO A 145 -10.46 22.46 -8.27
N TYR A 146 -10.44 21.13 -8.18
CA TYR A 146 -9.21 20.35 -8.07
C TYR A 146 -8.74 19.81 -9.42
N THR A 147 -7.46 19.99 -9.72
CA THR A 147 -6.77 19.31 -10.82
C THR A 147 -6.10 18.06 -10.26
N LEU A 148 -6.66 16.89 -10.56
CA LEU A 148 -6.16 15.60 -10.06
C LEU A 148 -4.95 15.13 -10.85
N LEU A 149 -5.04 15.25 -12.18
CA LEU A 149 -4.00 14.86 -13.13
C LEU A 149 -3.84 15.97 -14.18
N ASN A 150 -2.61 16.20 -14.63
CA ASN A 150 -2.32 17.18 -15.67
C ASN A 150 -1.21 16.68 -16.59
N ASN A 151 -1.45 16.71 -17.90
CA ASN A 151 -0.52 16.16 -18.89
C ASN A 151 -0.04 14.72 -18.54
N PHE A 152 -0.92 13.94 -17.93
CA PHE A 152 -0.65 12.62 -17.41
C PHE A 152 -0.52 11.59 -18.53
N SER A 153 0.48 10.71 -18.40
CA SER A 153 0.68 9.54 -19.25
C SER A 153 0.73 8.28 -18.40
N ALA A 154 -0.35 7.50 -18.44
CA ALA A 154 -0.41 6.20 -17.78
C ALA A 154 0.72 5.27 -18.22
N LEU A 155 1.14 5.33 -19.49
CA LEU A 155 2.24 4.52 -20.03
C LEU A 155 3.57 4.84 -19.33
N LEU A 156 3.92 6.12 -19.21
CA LEU A 156 5.17 6.52 -18.55
C LEU A 156 5.15 6.16 -17.06
N THR A 157 4.00 6.33 -16.40
CA THR A 157 3.82 5.94 -14.99
C THR A 157 3.97 4.44 -14.77
N ALA A 158 3.30 3.62 -15.60
CA ALA A 158 3.41 2.17 -15.58
C ALA A 158 4.87 1.71 -15.77
N GLN A 159 5.54 2.23 -16.80
CA GLN A 159 6.95 1.91 -17.09
C GLN A 159 7.92 2.31 -15.97
N ALA A 160 7.70 3.45 -15.31
CA ALA A 160 8.58 3.91 -14.25
C ALA A 160 8.43 3.13 -12.94
N THR A 161 7.27 2.49 -12.74
CA THR A 161 6.95 1.71 -11.53
C THR A 161 7.03 0.20 -11.74
N ASP A 162 7.45 -0.25 -12.93
CA ASP A 162 7.47 -1.66 -13.35
C ASP A 162 6.11 -2.37 -13.16
N ASN A 163 5.03 -1.60 -13.33
CA ASN A 163 3.66 -2.08 -13.21
C ASN A 163 2.99 -2.09 -14.58
N ASN A 164 2.10 -3.05 -14.80
CA ASN A 164 1.37 -3.18 -16.06
C ASN A 164 0.12 -2.28 -16.12
N TYR A 165 -0.40 -1.84 -14.99
CA TYR A 165 -1.53 -0.93 -14.88
C TYR A 165 -1.29 0.10 -13.76
N VAL A 166 -2.08 1.17 -13.75
CA VAL A 166 -1.96 2.28 -12.80
C VAL A 166 -3.30 2.53 -12.14
N ILE A 167 -3.29 2.65 -10.81
CA ILE A 167 -4.41 3.15 -10.03
C ILE A 167 -4.01 4.51 -9.47
N LYS A 168 -4.86 5.53 -9.64
CA LYS A 168 -4.71 6.84 -9.00
C LYS A 168 -5.85 7.03 -8.01
N GLU A 169 -5.55 7.09 -6.72
CA GLU A 169 -6.54 7.31 -5.65
C GLU A 169 -6.43 8.73 -5.11
N PHE A 170 -7.58 9.41 -5.05
CA PHE A 170 -7.71 10.76 -4.51
C PHE A 170 -8.77 10.82 -3.43
N SER A 171 -8.56 11.61 -2.39
CA SER A 171 -9.57 11.99 -1.40
C SER A 171 -10.02 13.43 -1.65
N VAL A 172 -11.27 13.62 -2.04
CA VAL A 172 -11.85 14.93 -2.35
C VAL A 172 -13.12 15.16 -1.55
N ASN A 173 -13.37 16.40 -1.14
CA ASN A 173 -14.61 16.77 -0.49
C ASN A 173 -15.58 17.38 -1.50
N ILE A 174 -16.81 16.84 -1.57
CA ILE A 174 -17.83 17.28 -2.52
C ILE A 174 -18.96 17.95 -1.74
N SER A 175 -19.22 19.23 -2.02
CA SER A 175 -20.31 19.97 -1.34
C SER A 175 -21.67 19.82 -2.03
N SER A 176 -21.69 19.42 -3.30
CA SER A 176 -22.89 19.22 -4.11
C SER A 176 -23.41 17.77 -4.07
N ASN A 177 -24.65 17.56 -4.53
CA ASN A 177 -25.22 16.22 -4.72
C ASN A 177 -24.74 15.53 -6.01
N THR A 178 -23.69 16.07 -6.63
CA THR A 178 -23.15 15.56 -7.90
C THR A 178 -21.65 15.78 -7.93
N LEU A 179 -20.91 14.73 -8.29
CA LEU A 179 -19.49 14.77 -8.58
C LEU A 179 -19.30 14.76 -10.10
N ASN A 180 -18.72 15.83 -10.64
CA ASN A 180 -18.38 15.93 -12.07
C ASN A 180 -16.90 15.65 -12.26
N LEU A 181 -16.59 14.58 -12.99
CA LEU A 181 -15.22 14.14 -13.29
C LEU A 181 -14.93 14.39 -14.78
N MET A 182 -14.09 15.37 -15.06
CA MET A 182 -13.81 15.83 -16.42
C MET A 182 -12.45 15.31 -16.91
N PHE A 183 -12.45 14.67 -18.07
CA PHE A 183 -11.26 14.21 -18.79
C PHE A 183 -11.00 15.13 -19.97
N THR A 184 -9.79 15.68 -20.06
CA THR A 184 -9.41 16.67 -21.09
C THR A 184 -8.14 16.22 -21.80
N PRO A 185 -8.21 15.76 -23.05
CA PRO A 185 -7.03 15.45 -23.86
C PRO A 185 -6.10 16.65 -24.01
N SER A 186 -4.79 16.42 -24.00
CA SER A 186 -3.79 17.49 -24.06
C SER A 186 -3.83 18.22 -25.41
N PRO A 187 -4.00 19.55 -25.44
CA PRO A 187 -3.99 20.32 -26.68
C PRO A 187 -2.58 20.40 -27.31
N ALA A 188 -1.53 20.07 -26.55
CA ALA A 188 -0.15 20.15 -27.00
C ALA A 188 0.20 19.06 -28.05
N LYS A 189 -0.60 17.99 -28.16
CA LYS A 189 -0.37 16.89 -29.10
C LYS A 189 -1.61 16.65 -29.95
N LYS A 190 -1.48 16.75 -31.27
CA LYS A 190 -2.62 16.59 -32.21
C LYS A 190 -3.33 15.23 -32.10
N LYS A 191 -2.60 14.18 -31.69
CA LYS A 191 -3.13 12.82 -31.53
C LYS A 191 -3.51 12.48 -30.09
N ALA A 192 -3.37 13.42 -29.16
CA ALA A 192 -3.69 13.14 -27.77
C ALA A 192 -5.15 12.74 -27.60
N PHE A 193 -5.33 11.77 -26.73
CA PHE A 193 -6.62 11.32 -26.25
C PHE A 193 -6.50 11.09 -24.74
N ALA A 194 -7.65 11.10 -24.07
CA ALA A 194 -7.79 10.66 -22.71
C ALA A 194 -8.46 9.28 -22.72
N PHE A 195 -8.18 8.45 -21.72
CA PHE A 195 -8.90 7.20 -21.55
C PHE A 195 -9.01 6.85 -20.07
N VAL A 196 -9.94 5.96 -19.76
CA VAL A 196 -10.10 5.37 -18.43
C VAL A 196 -10.67 3.96 -18.57
N ASN A 197 -10.19 3.02 -17.77
CA ASN A 197 -10.67 1.64 -17.74
C ASN A 197 -11.73 1.46 -16.65
N GLY A 198 -11.51 2.04 -15.47
CA GLY A 198 -12.41 1.94 -14.34
C GLY A 198 -12.44 3.22 -13.50
N ILE A 199 -13.60 3.51 -12.91
CA ILE A 199 -13.79 4.62 -11.98
C ILE A 199 -14.44 4.07 -10.71
N GLU A 200 -13.86 4.35 -9.55
CA GLU A 200 -14.48 4.09 -8.25
C GLU A 200 -14.80 5.39 -7.53
N ILE A 201 -15.98 5.45 -6.91
CA ILE A 201 -16.38 6.52 -5.98
C ILE A 201 -16.91 5.89 -4.71
N VAL A 202 -16.18 6.11 -3.62
CA VAL A 202 -16.47 5.51 -2.31
C VAL A 202 -16.51 6.63 -1.25
N PRO A 203 -17.65 6.88 -0.60
CA PRO A 203 -17.75 7.69 0.59
C PRO A 203 -16.79 7.27 1.67
N MET A 204 -16.24 8.27 2.36
CA MET A 204 -15.33 8.04 3.47
C MET A 204 -15.60 9.02 4.61
N PRO A 205 -15.36 8.61 5.86
CA PRO A 205 -15.37 9.53 6.98
C PRO A 205 -14.24 10.56 6.87
N GLN A 206 -14.32 11.64 7.64
CA GLN A 206 -13.28 12.66 7.72
C GLN A 206 -12.09 12.14 8.55
N ILE A 207 -11.28 11.24 7.98
CA ILE A 207 -10.13 10.60 8.67
C ILE A 207 -8.84 11.42 8.64
N PHE A 208 -8.84 12.55 7.92
CA PHE A 208 -7.68 13.45 7.78
C PHE A 208 -7.88 14.78 8.52
N VAL A 209 -9.13 15.21 8.69
CA VAL A 209 -9.45 16.50 9.29
C VAL A 209 -9.19 16.41 10.79
N GLN A 210 -8.30 17.27 11.26
CA GLN A 210 -7.93 17.40 12.67
C GLN A 210 -8.34 18.81 13.13
N ASP A 211 -9.60 18.95 13.57
CA ASP A 211 -10.12 20.23 14.11
C ASP A 211 -9.54 20.54 15.50
N ASP A 212 -9.02 19.52 16.18
CA ASP A 212 -8.29 19.66 17.43
C ASP A 212 -6.88 20.19 17.16
N VAL A 213 -6.61 21.42 17.60
CA VAL A 213 -5.29 22.08 17.47
C VAL A 213 -4.17 21.22 18.08
N PHE A 214 -4.46 20.43 19.11
CA PHE A 214 -3.47 19.57 19.77
C PHE A 214 -3.16 18.28 19.01
N ARG A 215 -3.96 17.94 17.98
CA ARG A 215 -3.76 16.75 17.14
C ARG A 215 -3.38 17.09 15.70
N GLN A 216 -3.10 18.36 15.42
CA GLN A 216 -2.60 18.76 14.11
C GLN A 216 -1.21 18.17 13.86
N PRO A 217 -0.94 17.68 12.65
CA PRO A 217 0.34 17.08 12.35
C PRO A 217 1.46 18.13 12.33
N LEU A 218 2.58 17.76 12.96
CA LEU A 218 3.79 18.58 12.99
C LEU A 218 4.44 18.61 11.61
N ILE A 219 4.89 19.79 11.17
CA ILE A 219 5.80 19.90 10.04
C ILE A 219 7.20 19.49 10.53
N VAL A 220 7.67 18.33 10.07
CA VAL A 220 8.94 17.74 10.48
C VAL A 220 10.09 18.72 10.27
N GLY A 221 10.98 18.83 11.26
CA GLY A 221 12.09 19.79 11.25
C GLY A 221 11.73 21.20 11.68
N THR A 222 10.48 21.43 12.10
CA THR A 222 10.01 22.73 12.59
C THR A 222 9.23 22.58 13.90
N THR A 223 8.77 23.69 14.47
CA THR A 223 7.83 23.73 15.61
C THR A 223 6.38 24.03 15.17
N SER A 224 6.14 24.13 13.86
CA SER A 224 4.84 24.53 13.30
C SER A 224 3.99 23.32 12.94
N THR A 225 2.69 23.42 13.11
CA THR A 225 1.72 22.43 12.65
C THR A 225 1.07 22.88 11.34
N LEU A 226 0.49 21.94 10.60
CA LEU A 226 -0.36 22.25 9.45
C LEU A 226 -1.71 21.56 9.60
N MET A 227 -2.77 22.38 9.66
CA MET A 227 -4.14 21.88 9.70
C MET A 227 -4.55 21.35 8.32
N ILE A 228 -4.97 20.10 8.27
CA ILE A 228 -5.61 19.52 7.09
C ILE A 228 -7.10 19.87 7.15
N SER A 229 -7.51 20.85 6.35
CA SER A 229 -8.91 21.30 6.30
C SER A 229 -9.77 20.39 5.41
N GLU A 230 -11.08 20.49 5.57
CA GLU A 230 -12.03 19.76 4.71
C GLU A 230 -11.96 20.17 3.22
N HIS A 231 -11.36 21.33 2.90
CA HIS A 231 -11.19 21.82 1.53
C HIS A 231 -9.89 21.34 0.87
N MET A 232 -9.05 20.60 1.59
CA MET A 232 -7.87 19.99 1.01
C MET A 232 -8.22 18.66 0.34
N ALA A 233 -7.80 18.53 -0.91
CA ALA A 233 -7.77 17.28 -1.64
C ALA A 233 -6.42 16.59 -1.42
N LEU A 234 -6.46 15.26 -1.36
CA LEU A 234 -5.27 14.44 -1.15
C LEU A 234 -5.15 13.42 -2.27
N GLU A 235 -3.92 13.07 -2.63
CA GLU A 235 -3.61 11.92 -3.49
C GLU A 235 -2.86 10.88 -2.66
N THR A 236 -3.32 9.63 -2.66
CA THR A 236 -2.59 8.53 -2.02
C THR A 236 -1.39 8.16 -2.89
N VAL A 237 -0.19 8.28 -2.34
CA VAL A 237 1.07 7.96 -3.01
C VAL A 237 1.55 6.56 -2.64
N ALA A 238 1.42 6.19 -1.38
CA ALA A 238 1.74 4.85 -0.88
C ALA A 238 0.78 4.48 0.27
N ARG A 239 0.43 3.20 0.35
CA ARG A 239 -0.34 2.61 1.46
C ARG A 239 0.17 1.19 1.68
N LEU A 240 0.91 0.98 2.76
CA LEU A 240 1.67 -0.24 3.00
C LEU A 240 1.22 -0.95 4.26
N ASN A 241 1.00 -2.27 4.15
CA ASN A 241 0.92 -3.20 5.26
C ASN A 241 2.33 -3.68 5.62
N VAL A 242 2.92 -3.07 6.64
CA VAL A 242 4.34 -3.24 6.93
C VAL A 242 4.60 -4.59 7.60
N GLY A 243 5.45 -5.41 6.96
CA GLY A 243 5.74 -6.77 7.38
C GLY A 243 4.59 -7.77 7.17
N GLY A 244 3.48 -7.32 6.58
CA GLY A 244 2.34 -8.15 6.22
C GLY A 244 2.27 -8.45 4.72
N LEU A 245 1.22 -9.19 4.35
CA LEU A 245 0.87 -9.41 2.95
C LEU A 245 -0.05 -8.30 2.44
N ARG A 246 -0.17 -8.20 1.12
CA ARG A 246 -1.15 -7.32 0.47
C ARG A 246 -2.55 -7.56 1.03
N VAL A 247 -3.24 -6.49 1.41
CA VAL A 247 -4.66 -6.51 1.83
C VAL A 247 -5.50 -6.02 0.65
N SER A 248 -6.40 -6.88 0.18
CA SER A 248 -7.27 -6.54 -0.95
C SER A 248 -8.36 -5.54 -0.55
N PRO A 249 -8.94 -4.79 -1.52
CA PRO A 249 -10.05 -3.87 -1.25
C PRO A 249 -11.24 -4.49 -0.49
N VAL A 250 -11.52 -5.79 -0.68
CA VAL A 250 -12.61 -6.49 0.00
C VAL A 250 -12.28 -6.91 1.43
N GLU A 251 -11.00 -6.93 1.80
CA GLU A 251 -10.50 -7.22 3.14
C GLU A 251 -10.18 -5.95 3.95
N ASP A 252 -10.27 -4.77 3.32
CA ASP A 252 -10.17 -3.49 4.01
C ASP A 252 -11.39 -3.24 4.92
N SER A 253 -11.28 -2.23 5.77
CA SER A 253 -12.30 -1.86 6.76
C SER A 253 -13.47 -1.06 6.18
N GLY A 254 -13.92 -1.44 4.98
CA GLY A 254 -15.10 -0.89 4.30
C GLY A 254 -14.85 0.34 3.42
N LEU A 255 -13.60 0.80 3.33
CA LEU A 255 -13.19 1.91 2.46
C LEU A 255 -12.64 1.45 1.10
N TYR A 256 -12.55 0.13 0.89
CA TYR A 256 -12.05 -0.48 -0.36
C TYR A 256 -10.63 -0.06 -0.73
N ARG A 257 -9.79 0.26 0.25
CA ARG A 257 -8.39 0.62 0.02
C ARG A 257 -7.57 -0.65 -0.16
N GLU A 258 -6.57 -0.56 -1.02
CA GLU A 258 -5.54 -1.58 -1.15
C GLU A 258 -4.34 -1.21 -0.28
N TRP A 259 -3.83 -2.19 0.48
CA TRP A 259 -2.58 -2.03 1.24
C TRP A 259 -1.53 -2.97 0.64
N ASP A 260 -0.46 -2.42 0.09
CA ASP A 260 0.63 -3.19 -0.51
C ASP A 260 1.60 -3.75 0.54
N ASP A 261 2.39 -4.76 0.18
CA ASP A 261 3.52 -5.15 1.02
C ASP A 261 4.62 -4.08 0.97
N ASP A 262 5.40 -3.97 2.05
CA ASP A 262 6.39 -2.90 2.18
C ASP A 262 7.76 -3.21 1.56
N SER A 263 7.97 -4.43 1.06
CA SER A 263 9.31 -4.95 0.74
C SER A 263 9.99 -4.18 -0.39
N LEU A 264 9.23 -3.70 -1.37
CA LEU A 264 9.75 -2.93 -2.51
C LEU A 264 10.21 -1.52 -2.13
N TYR A 265 9.82 -1.04 -0.95
CA TYR A 265 10.15 0.29 -0.45
C TYR A 265 11.31 0.27 0.55
N MET A 266 11.79 -0.92 0.95
CA MET A 266 12.91 -1.05 1.88
C MET A 266 14.22 -0.59 1.26
N TYR A 267 14.97 0.23 2.00
CA TYR A 267 16.30 0.67 1.59
C TYR A 267 17.41 -0.19 2.19
N GLY A 268 18.40 -0.52 1.35
CA GLY A 268 19.61 -1.22 1.76
C GLY A 268 19.41 -2.72 1.99
N ALA A 269 20.45 -3.36 2.53
CA ALA A 269 20.43 -4.81 2.80
C ALA A 269 19.83 -5.16 4.17
N ALA A 270 19.74 -4.19 5.08
CA ALA A 270 19.25 -4.38 6.44
C ALA A 270 17.73 -4.19 6.49
N VAL A 271 16.99 -5.20 6.06
CA VAL A 271 15.53 -5.18 5.91
C VAL A 271 14.77 -5.62 7.18
N GLY A 272 15.47 -5.82 8.30
CA GLY A 272 14.86 -6.24 9.56
C GLY A 272 14.23 -7.64 9.50
N VAL A 273 13.22 -7.87 10.35
CA VAL A 273 12.43 -9.10 10.43
C VAL A 273 10.94 -8.76 10.44
N THR A 274 10.12 -9.62 9.83
CA THR A 274 8.66 -9.49 9.88
C THR A 274 8.06 -10.49 10.85
N TYR A 275 6.96 -10.13 11.49
CA TYR A 275 6.24 -11.04 12.38
C TYR A 275 4.74 -10.73 12.42
N PRO A 276 3.90 -11.77 12.57
CA PRO A 276 2.50 -11.60 12.91
C PRO A 276 2.33 -11.38 14.41
N LYS A 277 1.13 -10.95 14.81
CA LYS A 277 0.73 -10.91 16.22
C LYS A 277 0.80 -12.29 16.86
N ASP A 278 1.13 -12.32 18.14
CA ASP A 278 1.07 -13.57 18.91
C ASP A 278 -0.35 -14.17 18.92
N PRO A 279 -0.50 -15.50 19.02
CA PRO A 279 -1.81 -16.16 18.96
C PRO A 279 -2.84 -15.63 19.95
N ASN A 280 -2.40 -15.25 21.16
CA ASN A 280 -3.27 -14.76 22.24
C ASN A 280 -3.51 -13.24 22.19
N VAL A 281 -2.88 -12.51 21.26
CA VAL A 281 -3.09 -11.08 21.09
C VAL A 281 -4.29 -10.86 20.17
N THR A 282 -5.21 -10.00 20.61
CA THR A 282 -6.37 -9.56 19.82
C THR A 282 -6.24 -8.08 19.57
N ILE A 283 -6.46 -7.65 18.32
CA ILE A 283 -6.47 -6.22 17.98
C ILE A 283 -7.74 -5.59 18.56
N LYS A 284 -7.57 -4.59 19.43
CA LYS A 284 -8.64 -3.91 20.17
C LYS A 284 -8.48 -2.41 19.97
N TYR A 285 -9.33 -1.84 19.12
CA TYR A 285 -9.32 -0.42 18.82
C TYR A 285 -9.82 0.38 20.02
N PRO A 286 -9.08 1.41 20.47
CA PRO A 286 -9.57 2.36 21.46
C PRO A 286 -10.59 3.32 20.83
N ASP A 287 -11.45 3.95 21.64
CA ASP A 287 -12.44 4.94 21.17
C ASP A 287 -11.81 6.12 20.40
N THR A 288 -10.52 6.40 20.64
CA THR A 288 -9.76 7.47 19.98
C THR A 288 -9.28 7.12 18.57
N VAL A 289 -9.38 5.84 18.17
CA VAL A 289 -8.90 5.31 16.89
C VAL A 289 -10.03 4.47 16.27
N PRO A 290 -10.81 5.02 15.33
CA PRO A 290 -11.88 4.28 14.69
C PRO A 290 -11.37 3.03 13.95
N GLU A 291 -12.13 1.94 13.99
CA GLU A 291 -11.76 0.66 13.36
C GLU A 291 -11.51 0.77 11.85
N TYR A 292 -12.15 1.74 11.19
CA TYR A 292 -11.96 1.99 9.76
C TYR A 292 -10.64 2.72 9.42
N ILE A 293 -9.85 3.16 10.41
CA ILE A 293 -8.58 3.85 10.13
C ILE A 293 -7.62 2.97 9.31
N ALA A 294 -7.53 1.68 9.68
CA ALA A 294 -6.80 0.63 8.99
C ALA A 294 -7.33 -0.73 9.50
N PRO A 295 -7.41 -1.77 8.66
CA PRO A 295 -7.98 -3.05 9.05
C PRO A 295 -7.10 -3.79 10.08
N PRO A 296 -7.65 -4.75 10.85
CA PRO A 296 -6.87 -5.56 11.78
C PRO A 296 -5.71 -6.33 11.14
N LEU A 297 -5.80 -6.58 9.83
CA LEU A 297 -4.71 -7.21 9.05
C LEU A 297 -3.46 -6.34 8.97
N VAL A 298 -3.58 -5.01 9.08
CA VAL A 298 -2.42 -4.10 9.12
C VAL A 298 -1.81 -4.10 10.51
N TYR A 299 -2.61 -3.88 11.55
CA TYR A 299 -2.11 -3.88 12.93
C TYR A 299 -1.70 -5.27 13.44
N GLY A 300 -2.12 -6.34 12.76
CA GLY A 300 -1.79 -7.72 13.10
C GLY A 300 -0.44 -8.20 12.57
N THR A 301 0.28 -7.37 11.82
CA THR A 301 1.63 -7.63 11.31
C THR A 301 2.54 -6.44 11.57
N ALA A 302 3.85 -6.69 11.64
CA ALA A 302 4.85 -5.64 11.79
C ALA A 302 6.17 -6.05 11.14
N ARG A 303 7.00 -5.05 10.87
CA ARG A 303 8.44 -5.22 10.64
C ARG A 303 9.20 -4.57 11.78
N SER A 304 10.14 -5.30 12.39
CA SER A 304 11.12 -4.75 13.34
C SER A 304 12.56 -4.93 12.89
N MET A 305 13.52 -4.44 13.68
CA MET A 305 14.94 -4.54 13.34
C MET A 305 15.51 -5.94 13.60
N GLY A 306 14.91 -6.68 14.53
CA GLY A 306 15.25 -8.06 14.84
C GLY A 306 15.79 -8.26 16.27
N PRO A 307 16.18 -9.50 16.62
CA PRO A 307 16.45 -9.87 18.01
C PRO A 307 17.83 -9.43 18.52
N ASN A 308 18.74 -8.96 17.66
CA ASN A 308 20.12 -8.68 18.04
C ASN A 308 20.37 -7.19 18.25
N ALA A 309 20.35 -6.76 19.52
CA ALA A 309 20.61 -5.38 19.92
C ALA A 309 21.92 -4.80 19.35
N PHE A 310 23.00 -5.60 19.30
CA PHE A 310 24.26 -5.13 18.73
C PHE A 310 24.15 -4.83 17.24
N VAL A 311 23.31 -5.55 16.50
CA VAL A 311 23.06 -5.26 15.08
C VAL A 311 22.16 -4.04 14.95
N ASN A 312 21.06 -4.01 15.69
CA ASN A 312 20.04 -2.95 15.61
C ASN A 312 20.61 -1.55 15.87
N LEU A 313 21.58 -1.43 16.78
CA LEU A 313 22.25 -0.17 17.09
C LEU A 313 23.16 0.37 15.97
N ASN A 314 23.40 -0.40 14.90
CA ASN A 314 24.33 -0.04 13.82
C ASN A 314 23.65 0.27 12.48
N TYR A 315 22.32 0.35 12.43
CA TYR A 315 21.59 0.74 11.23
C TYR A 315 20.25 1.40 11.55
N ASN A 316 19.61 1.97 10.53
CA ASN A 316 18.23 2.44 10.61
C ASN A 316 17.35 1.55 9.74
N LEU A 317 16.22 1.10 10.28
CA LEU A 317 15.21 0.42 9.48
C LEU A 317 14.50 1.48 8.62
N THR A 318 14.65 1.41 7.30
CA THR A 318 14.42 2.55 6.41
C THR A 318 13.54 2.19 5.21
N TRP A 319 12.51 3.00 4.96
CA TRP A 319 11.68 2.97 3.76
C TRP A 319 11.93 4.21 2.91
N ILE A 320 11.92 4.04 1.59
CA ILE A 320 12.01 5.12 0.60
C ILE A 320 10.80 5.08 -0.32
N VAL A 321 10.13 6.21 -0.44
CA VAL A 321 9.04 6.43 -1.41
C VAL A 321 9.38 7.61 -2.29
N THR A 322 9.43 7.41 -3.61
CA THR A 322 9.63 8.53 -4.55
C THR A 322 8.35 9.37 -4.65
N VAL A 323 8.49 10.67 -4.42
CA VAL A 323 7.41 11.65 -4.39
C VAL A 323 7.68 12.82 -5.34
N ASP A 324 6.64 13.56 -5.74
CA ASP A 324 6.79 14.73 -6.59
C ASP A 324 7.27 15.95 -5.80
N ALA A 325 8.17 16.74 -6.39
CA ALA A 325 8.59 18.01 -5.82
C ALA A 325 7.47 19.07 -5.91
N GLY A 326 7.48 20.04 -5.00
CA GLY A 326 6.56 21.17 -4.95
C GLY A 326 5.33 21.00 -4.06
N PHE A 327 5.22 19.88 -3.32
CA PHE A 327 4.04 19.57 -2.52
C PHE A 327 4.38 19.30 -1.05
N TYR A 328 3.37 19.50 -0.22
CA TYR A 328 3.34 18.95 1.13
C TYR A 328 2.82 17.52 1.09
N TYR A 329 3.35 16.68 1.99
CA TYR A 329 2.92 15.30 2.16
C TYR A 329 2.52 15.05 3.60
N LEU A 330 1.37 14.42 3.80
CA LEU A 330 0.99 13.77 5.04
C LEU A 330 1.60 12.37 5.06
N VAL A 331 2.39 12.09 6.09
CA VAL A 331 2.95 10.77 6.40
C VAL A 331 2.25 10.25 7.65
N ARG A 332 1.49 9.17 7.51
CA ARG A 332 0.80 8.49 8.60
C ARG A 332 1.49 7.18 8.92
N LEU A 333 1.95 7.03 10.16
CA LEU A 333 2.60 5.83 10.67
C LEU A 333 1.64 5.08 11.59
N HIS A 334 1.40 3.80 11.32
CA HIS A 334 0.53 2.93 12.12
C HIS A 334 1.37 2.02 13.02
N PHE A 335 1.01 2.00 14.31
CA PHE A 335 1.70 1.18 15.33
C PHE A 335 0.71 0.36 16.13
N CYS A 336 1.11 -0.86 16.48
CA CYS A 336 0.45 -1.72 17.44
C CYS A 336 1.48 -2.72 17.96
N GLU A 337 1.73 -2.70 19.26
CA GLU A 337 2.66 -3.65 19.87
C GLU A 337 1.95 -5.00 19.98
N ILE A 338 2.48 -6.00 19.27
CA ILE A 338 1.78 -7.28 19.01
C ILE A 338 2.57 -8.52 19.44
N ALA A 339 3.76 -8.34 20.02
CA ALA A 339 4.66 -9.43 20.37
C ALA A 339 5.00 -9.46 21.86
N TYR A 340 4.80 -10.62 22.49
CA TYR A 340 5.43 -10.96 23.75
C TYR A 340 6.94 -11.12 23.54
N PRO A 341 7.82 -10.63 24.44
CA PRO A 341 7.54 -10.13 25.80
C PRO A 341 7.32 -8.62 25.97
N VAL A 342 7.13 -7.83 24.90
CA VAL A 342 7.07 -6.36 24.96
C VAL A 342 5.73 -5.88 25.50
N THR A 343 5.54 -5.98 26.82
CA THR A 343 4.23 -5.80 27.47
C THR A 343 4.14 -4.55 28.36
N LYS A 344 5.24 -3.81 28.52
CA LYS A 344 5.35 -2.69 29.44
C LYS A 344 6.11 -1.52 28.79
N VAL A 345 5.87 -0.34 29.34
CA VAL A 345 6.65 0.87 29.01
C VAL A 345 8.15 0.62 29.22
N ASN A 346 8.96 1.26 28.39
CA ASN A 346 10.41 1.20 28.34
C ASN A 346 10.97 -0.19 27.98
N MET A 347 10.15 -1.08 27.43
CA MET A 347 10.64 -2.35 26.89
C MET A 347 11.18 -2.18 25.48
N ARG A 348 10.50 -1.44 24.61
CA ARG A 348 10.96 -1.08 23.27
C ARG A 348 10.73 0.42 23.07
N VAL A 349 11.83 1.15 22.84
CA VAL A 349 11.80 2.60 22.67
C VAL A 349 12.70 2.97 21.49
N PHE A 350 12.18 3.78 20.58
CA PHE A 350 12.88 4.12 19.34
C PHE A 350 12.58 5.54 18.87
N ASP A 351 13.51 6.10 18.10
CA ASP A 351 13.37 7.37 17.43
C ASP A 351 12.78 7.18 16.03
N ILE A 352 11.96 8.13 15.61
CA ILE A 352 11.34 8.20 14.29
C ILE A 352 11.98 9.37 13.54
N PHE A 353 12.51 9.09 12.35
CA PHE A 353 13.07 10.09 11.45
C PHE A 353 12.27 10.13 10.15
N ILE A 354 11.96 11.34 9.68
CA ILE A 354 11.38 11.57 8.36
C ILE A 354 12.29 12.56 7.64
N ASN A 355 12.78 12.19 6.45
CA ASN A 355 13.78 12.95 5.68
C ASN A 355 15.02 13.34 6.51
N ASN A 356 15.58 12.39 7.26
CA ASN A 356 16.75 12.57 8.13
C ASN A 356 16.56 13.62 9.24
N MET A 357 15.33 14.03 9.52
CA MET A 357 14.98 14.91 10.62
C MET A 357 14.20 14.13 11.67
N THR A 358 14.48 14.38 12.95
CA THR A 358 13.75 13.76 14.06
C THR A 358 12.29 14.20 14.04
N ALA A 359 11.39 13.25 13.85
CA ALA A 359 9.94 13.43 13.93
C ALA A 359 9.44 13.15 15.35
N VAL A 360 9.95 12.08 15.99
CA VAL A 360 9.69 11.75 17.40
C VAL A 360 10.96 11.19 18.01
N GLN A 361 11.30 11.63 19.22
CA GLN A 361 12.36 11.06 20.03
C GLN A 361 11.77 10.20 21.15
N GLY A 362 12.34 9.02 21.40
CA GLY A 362 11.93 8.15 22.51
C GLY A 362 10.49 7.65 22.40
N PHE A 363 10.04 7.28 21.20
CA PHE A 363 8.70 6.75 20.96
C PHE A 363 8.58 5.33 21.55
N ASP A 364 7.48 5.10 22.28
CA ASP A 364 7.14 3.83 22.93
C ASP A 364 5.65 3.57 22.71
N VAL A 365 5.33 2.51 21.95
CA VAL A 365 3.95 2.16 21.58
C VAL A 365 3.09 1.89 22.81
N ILE A 366 3.62 1.20 23.83
CA ILE A 366 2.90 0.90 25.07
C ILE A 366 2.65 2.18 25.88
N ALA A 367 3.60 3.12 25.90
CA ALA A 367 3.40 4.40 26.57
C ALA A 367 2.33 5.25 25.85
N TYR A 368 2.39 5.33 24.52
CA TYR A 368 1.47 6.13 23.70
C TYR A 368 0.03 5.58 23.67
N THR A 369 -0.13 4.29 23.94
CA THR A 369 -1.44 3.64 24.11
C THR A 369 -1.93 3.66 25.57
N ASN A 370 -1.40 4.55 26.41
CA ASN A 370 -1.75 4.68 27.83
C ASN A 370 -1.59 3.37 28.62
N GLN A 371 -0.56 2.58 28.30
CA GLN A 371 -0.26 1.30 28.96
C GLN A 371 -1.39 0.27 28.82
N ALA A 372 -2.20 0.37 27.75
CA ALA A 372 -3.32 -0.53 27.51
C ALA A 372 -2.88 -1.97 27.15
N GLY A 373 -1.58 -2.18 26.93
CA GLY A 373 -0.98 -3.49 26.66
C GLY A 373 -0.91 -3.82 25.18
N LEU A 374 -0.78 -5.12 24.87
CA LEU A 374 -0.65 -5.62 23.51
C LEU A 374 -1.94 -5.48 22.71
N GLY A 375 -1.81 -5.33 21.39
CA GLY A 375 -2.93 -5.36 20.46
C GLY A 375 -3.76 -4.07 20.44
N VAL A 376 -3.25 -2.96 20.98
CA VAL A 376 -3.94 -1.67 20.95
C VAL A 376 -3.31 -0.80 19.87
N PRO A 377 -4.05 -0.44 18.80
CA PRO A 377 -3.52 0.35 17.71
C PRO A 377 -3.45 1.84 18.04
N ILE A 378 -2.46 2.50 17.45
CA ILE A 378 -2.33 3.96 17.36
C ILE A 378 -1.79 4.34 15.98
N TYR A 379 -1.98 5.59 15.58
CA TYR A 379 -1.29 6.16 14.44
C TYR A 379 -0.76 7.57 14.75
N LEU A 380 0.30 7.98 14.06
CA LEU A 380 0.89 9.31 14.13
C LEU A 380 0.91 9.95 12.75
N ASP A 381 0.56 11.24 12.69
CA ASP A 381 0.53 12.02 11.46
C ASP A 381 1.62 13.10 11.47
N PHE A 382 2.37 13.19 10.37
CA PHE A 382 3.42 14.19 10.16
C PHE A 382 3.28 14.86 8.80
N ILE A 383 3.72 16.11 8.70
CA ILE A 383 3.79 16.85 7.44
C ILE A 383 5.25 17.03 7.04
N VAL A 384 5.54 16.81 5.76
CA VAL A 384 6.84 17.12 5.17
C VAL A 384 6.66 17.90 3.88
N LEU A 385 7.53 18.88 3.63
CA LEU A 385 7.56 19.67 2.40
C LEU A 385 8.71 19.20 1.52
N PHE A 386 8.42 18.92 0.26
CA PHE A 386 9.44 18.75 -0.78
C PHE A 386 9.44 20.00 -1.65
N PRO A 387 10.38 20.94 -1.45
CA PRO A 387 10.41 22.16 -2.24
C PRO A 387 10.68 21.83 -3.71
N ASN A 388 10.08 22.61 -4.61
CA ASN A 388 10.43 22.56 -6.02
C ASN A 388 11.83 23.15 -6.20
N THR A 389 12.85 22.29 -6.20
CA THR A 389 14.22 22.67 -6.52
C THR A 389 14.47 22.29 -7.98
N SER A 390 15.15 23.15 -8.74
CA SER A 390 15.47 22.90 -10.16
C SER A 390 16.30 21.63 -10.40
N ALA A 391 16.70 20.90 -9.36
CA ALA A 391 17.54 19.72 -9.41
C ALA A 391 16.78 18.45 -9.84
N SER A 392 15.54 18.26 -9.40
CA SER A 392 14.77 17.07 -9.79
C SER A 392 13.25 17.26 -9.63
N PRO A 393 12.43 16.86 -10.62
CA PRO A 393 10.97 16.86 -10.52
C PRO A 393 10.43 15.86 -9.49
N GLN A 394 11.22 14.84 -9.14
CA GLN A 394 10.88 13.82 -8.14
C GLN A 394 11.98 13.72 -7.09
N GLN A 395 11.61 13.45 -5.85
CA GLN A 395 12.52 13.35 -4.72
C GLN A 395 12.18 12.11 -3.89
N ASP A 396 13.15 11.60 -3.15
CA ASP A 396 12.94 10.43 -2.30
C ASP A 396 12.52 10.88 -0.89
N LEU A 397 11.39 10.36 -0.42
CA LEU A 397 10.91 10.50 0.94
C LEU A 397 11.42 9.34 1.79
N TRP A 398 12.14 9.68 2.85
CA TRP A 398 12.76 8.70 3.74
C TRP A 398 11.99 8.63 5.05
N VAL A 399 11.58 7.42 5.44
CA VAL A 399 11.10 7.12 6.80
C VAL A 399 12.11 6.15 7.41
N ALA A 400 12.65 6.49 8.57
CA ALA A 400 13.68 5.68 9.23
C ALA A 400 13.41 5.55 10.71
N LEU A 401 13.66 4.36 11.26
CA LEU A 401 13.51 4.06 12.69
C LEU A 401 14.85 3.58 13.28
N HIS A 402 15.14 4.00 14.51
CA HIS A 402 16.36 3.59 15.21
C HIS A 402 16.11 3.45 16.72
N PRO A 403 16.71 2.47 17.42
CA PRO A 403 16.50 2.34 18.86
C PRO A 403 16.99 3.57 19.64
N ASP A 404 16.22 4.03 20.61
CA ASP A 404 16.64 5.14 21.46
C ASP A 404 17.56 4.61 22.57
N ILE A 405 18.78 5.14 22.60
CA ILE A 405 19.80 4.72 23.57
C ILE A 405 19.63 5.46 24.90
N SER A 406 19.00 6.64 24.88
CA SER A 406 18.95 7.54 26.03
C SER A 406 18.03 7.02 27.14
N SER A 407 16.90 6.41 26.77
CA SER A 407 15.92 5.79 27.69
C SER A 407 16.39 4.47 28.29
N LYS A 408 17.45 3.85 27.74
CA LYS A 408 17.99 2.54 28.13
C LYS A 408 16.88 1.47 28.19
N PRO A 409 16.19 1.22 27.07
CA PRO A 409 15.10 0.27 27.03
C PRO A 409 15.59 -1.17 27.24
N VAL A 410 14.66 -2.08 27.54
CA VAL A 410 14.98 -3.51 27.68
C VAL A 410 15.46 -4.09 26.34
N TYR A 411 14.84 -3.69 25.23
CA TYR A 411 15.13 -4.11 23.87
C TYR A 411 15.49 -2.90 23.02
N TYR A 412 16.69 -2.93 22.43
CA TYR A 412 17.11 -1.99 21.40
C TYR A 412 16.56 -2.47 20.06
N ASP A 413 15.32 -2.12 19.78
CA ASP A 413 14.57 -2.52 18.59
C ASP A 413 13.59 -1.39 18.23
N ALA A 414 13.07 -1.40 17.01
CA ALA A 414 12.06 -0.49 16.53
C ALA A 414 11.06 -1.26 15.67
N GLU A 415 9.80 -0.83 15.60
CA GLU A 415 8.77 -1.52 14.81
C GLU A 415 7.86 -0.55 14.06
N LEU A 416 7.21 -1.05 13.00
CA LEU A 416 6.14 -0.37 12.27
C LEU A 416 5.14 -1.40 11.74
N ASN A 417 3.84 -1.09 11.79
CA ASN A 417 2.76 -1.97 11.33
C ASN A 417 2.15 -1.51 10.00
N GLY A 418 2.15 -0.20 9.72
CA GLY A 418 1.64 0.34 8.47
C GLY A 418 2.16 1.74 8.16
N LEU A 419 2.15 2.10 6.88
CA LEU A 419 2.59 3.40 6.38
C LEU A 419 1.64 3.90 5.30
N GLU A 420 1.08 5.10 5.47
CA GLU A 420 0.35 5.81 4.41
C GLU A 420 1.04 7.13 4.10
N ILE A 421 1.15 7.48 2.82
CA ILE A 421 1.71 8.75 2.35
C ILE A 421 0.72 9.41 1.39
N PHE A 422 0.35 10.64 1.69
CA PHE A 422 -0.61 11.41 0.91
C PHE A 422 -0.02 12.73 0.47
N LYS A 423 -0.08 13.05 -0.82
CA LYS A 423 0.22 14.38 -1.33
C LYS A 423 -0.96 15.30 -1.04
N LEU A 424 -0.69 16.51 -0.54
CA LEU A 424 -1.68 17.56 -0.34
C LEU A 424 -1.72 18.48 -1.56
N ASN A 425 -2.91 18.92 -1.96
CA ASN A 425 -3.04 19.86 -3.06
C ASN A 425 -2.36 21.21 -2.72
N ASP A 426 -1.82 21.88 -3.74
CA ASP A 426 -1.31 23.23 -3.58
C ASP A 426 -2.43 24.27 -3.43
N SER A 427 -2.07 25.53 -3.21
CA SER A 427 -3.02 26.63 -3.05
C SER A 427 -3.92 26.90 -4.26
N THR A 428 -3.60 26.33 -5.43
CA THR A 428 -4.40 26.42 -6.66
C THR A 428 -5.36 25.24 -6.83
N GLY A 429 -5.35 24.26 -5.92
CA GLY A 429 -6.13 23.04 -6.02
C GLY A 429 -5.48 21.95 -6.86
N ASN A 430 -4.21 22.08 -7.22
CA ASN A 430 -3.52 21.11 -8.05
C ASN A 430 -2.88 20.00 -7.22
N LEU A 431 -3.03 18.75 -7.67
CA LEU A 431 -2.33 17.55 -7.19
C LEU A 431 -1.39 16.96 -8.25
N ALA A 432 -1.50 17.43 -9.50
CA ALA A 432 -0.77 16.85 -10.60
C ALA A 432 0.73 17.15 -10.50
N GLY A 433 1.52 16.09 -10.37
CA GLY A 433 2.95 16.11 -10.58
C GLY A 433 3.34 15.83 -12.03
N PRO A 434 4.64 15.93 -12.36
CA PRO A 434 5.15 15.57 -13.68
C PRO A 434 5.09 14.06 -13.92
N ASN A 435 5.15 13.65 -15.18
CA ASN A 435 5.32 12.22 -15.48
C ASN A 435 6.70 11.74 -14.97
N PRO A 436 6.78 10.54 -14.39
CA PRO A 436 8.04 10.02 -13.88
C PRO A 436 9.05 9.75 -14.99
N SER A 437 10.32 9.79 -14.63
CA SER A 437 11.40 9.41 -15.55
C SER A 437 11.45 7.90 -15.69
N VAL A 438 11.35 7.37 -16.92
CA VAL A 438 11.46 5.93 -17.16
C VAL A 438 12.91 5.50 -16.91
N LYS A 439 13.14 4.63 -15.94
CA LYS A 439 14.45 3.99 -15.73
C LYS A 439 14.68 3.04 -16.91
N LEU A 440 15.58 3.38 -17.83
CA LEU A 440 16.06 2.44 -18.84
C LEU A 440 16.81 1.32 -18.10
N MET A 441 16.20 0.14 -17.98
CA MET A 441 16.96 -1.06 -17.62
C MET A 441 17.94 -1.34 -18.76
N VAL A 442 19.18 -0.87 -18.61
CA VAL A 442 20.28 -1.36 -19.44
C VAL A 442 20.52 -2.80 -19.01
N TYR A 443 19.84 -3.74 -19.66
CA TYR A 443 20.31 -5.11 -19.69
C TYR A 443 21.69 -5.08 -20.37
N GLN A 444 22.75 -5.03 -19.56
CA GLN A 444 24.05 -5.44 -20.03
C GLN A 444 23.96 -6.93 -20.31
N SER A 445 23.59 -7.27 -21.54
CA SER A 445 23.91 -8.59 -22.08
C SER A 445 25.43 -8.73 -21.97
N LYS A 446 25.91 -9.53 -21.00
CA LYS A 446 27.22 -10.15 -21.13
C LYS A 446 27.16 -10.95 -22.43
N GLN A 447 27.69 -10.39 -23.51
CA GLN A 447 28.10 -11.21 -24.63
C GLN A 447 29.25 -12.07 -24.12
N GLU A 448 28.95 -13.34 -23.87
CA GLU A 448 29.96 -14.38 -23.86
C GLU A 448 30.61 -14.36 -25.25
N GLY A 449 31.78 -13.72 -25.33
CA GLY A 449 32.64 -13.83 -26.49
C GLY A 449 33.10 -15.28 -26.59
N GLU A 450 32.56 -16.01 -27.54
CA GLU A 450 33.14 -17.26 -28.06
C GLU A 450 34.61 -16.99 -28.41
N GLN A 451 35.52 -17.45 -27.55
CA GLN A 451 36.93 -17.50 -27.88
C GLN A 451 37.13 -18.67 -28.86
N LYS A 452 36.98 -18.38 -30.15
CA LYS A 452 37.33 -19.28 -31.25
C LYS A 452 38.81 -19.62 -31.14
N ASN A 453 39.07 -20.89 -30.81
CA ASN A 453 40.38 -21.50 -30.79
C ASN A 453 40.98 -21.42 -32.21
N HIS A 454 42.07 -20.66 -32.38
CA HIS A 454 42.86 -20.64 -33.60
C HIS A 454 44.25 -21.19 -33.30
N ASN A 455 44.47 -22.38 -33.85
CA ASN A 455 45.67 -23.18 -33.76
C ASN A 455 46.80 -22.51 -34.56
N ARG A 456 47.93 -22.13 -33.92
CA ARG A 456 49.24 -22.02 -34.59
C ARG A 456 50.39 -22.39 -33.64
N HIS A 457 51.14 -23.38 -34.10
CA HIS A 457 52.37 -23.99 -33.58
C HIS A 457 53.38 -23.02 -32.96
N PHE A 458 54.16 -23.48 -31.96
CA PHE A 458 55.61 -23.67 -32.09
C PHE A 458 56.28 -24.40 -30.90
N PHE A 459 57.15 -25.35 -31.29
CA PHE A 459 58.33 -25.97 -30.66
C PHE A 459 58.23 -26.88 -29.41
N THR A 460 58.49 -28.15 -29.70
CA THR A 460 59.01 -29.23 -28.86
C THR A 460 60.42 -28.94 -28.34
N ILE A 461 60.66 -29.18 -27.04
CA ILE A 461 61.96 -29.64 -26.52
C ILE A 461 61.66 -30.78 -25.53
N GLU A 462 62.11 -31.99 -25.88
CA GLU A 462 62.14 -33.16 -25.01
C GLU A 462 63.17 -32.98 -23.89
N ILE A 463 62.95 -33.65 -22.74
CA ILE A 463 63.93 -34.53 -22.05
C ILE A 463 63.22 -35.24 -20.88
N GLY A 464 63.20 -36.58 -20.93
CA GLY A 464 63.40 -37.46 -19.76
C GLY A 464 62.18 -37.94 -18.92
N LEU A 465 61.63 -39.11 -19.28
CA LEU A 465 61.14 -40.12 -18.30
C LEU A 465 62.35 -40.96 -17.81
N PRO A 466 62.30 -41.80 -16.74
CA PRO A 466 61.14 -42.42 -16.06
C PRO A 466 61.20 -42.28 -14.51
N ALA A 467 60.20 -42.64 -13.68
CA ALA A 467 59.69 -44.00 -13.46
C ALA A 467 58.46 -44.00 -12.54
N ALA A 468 57.70 -45.08 -12.69
CA ALA A 468 56.44 -45.42 -12.07
C ALA A 468 56.52 -45.82 -10.58
N VAL A 469 55.32 -46.10 -10.03
CA VAL A 469 54.93 -47.02 -8.94
C VAL A 469 54.11 -46.24 -7.89
N LEU A 470 52.78 -46.24 -7.98
CA LEU A 470 51.80 -47.26 -7.53
C LEU A 470 51.54 -47.23 -5.99
N PHE A 471 50.29 -46.92 -5.65
CA PHE A 471 49.52 -47.35 -4.45
C PHE A 471 49.83 -46.73 -3.06
N ILE A 472 48.86 -46.02 -2.47
CA ILE A 472 48.04 -46.47 -1.30
C ILE A 472 47.15 -45.32 -0.78
N LEU A 473 45.89 -45.67 -0.48
CA LEU A 473 44.89 -44.93 0.30
C LEU A 473 45.43 -44.41 1.64
N LEU A 474 44.87 -43.30 2.15
CA LEU A 474 44.33 -43.23 3.52
C LEU A 474 43.54 -41.92 3.74
N LEU A 475 42.25 -42.11 4.03
CA LEU A 475 41.24 -41.22 4.63
C LEU A 475 40.82 -39.95 3.89
#